data_AF-A0A1G8APU3-F1
#
_entry.id   AF-A0A1G8APU3-F1
#
_cell.length_a   1.000
_cell.length_b   1.000
_cell.length_c   1.000
_cell.angle_alpha   90.00
_cell.angle_beta   90.00
_cell.angle_gamma   90.00
#
_symmetry.space_group_name_H-M   'P 1'
#
loop_
_entity.id
_entity.type
_entity.pdbx_description
1 polymer ?
#
loop_
_entity_poly.entity_id
_entity_poly.type
_entity_poly.pdbx_seq_one_letter_code
_entity_poly.pdbx_strand_id
1 'polypeptide(L)' 'MNKDQVKGVAEKVKGKANEVAGKATGNVARELKGDIQQDMGQARKDMGDAREDAGHAAKDHAKRTH' A
#
# COMPACT_ATOMS: atom_id res chain seq x y z
N MET A 1 30.61 13.21 36.30
CA MET A 1 29.83 12.45 35.30
C MET A 1 30.82 11.78 34.35
N ASN A 2 30.76 10.47 34.19
CA ASN A 2 31.72 9.74 33.35
C ASN A 2 31.38 9.89 31.86
N LYS A 3 32.38 9.89 30.97
CA LYS A 3 32.21 10.12 29.51
C LYS A 3 31.21 9.15 28.86
N ASP A 4 31.15 7.92 29.35
CA ASP A 4 30.22 6.89 28.87
C ASP A 4 28.75 7.23 29.11
N GLN A 5 28.43 7.94 30.20
CA GLN A 5 27.04 8.32 30.47
C GLN A 5 26.54 9.39 29.50
N VAL A 6 27.39 10.36 29.15
CA VAL A 6 27.05 11.39 28.15
C VAL A 6 26.86 10.75 26.77
N LYS A 7 27.71 9.79 26.41
CA LYS A 7 27.61 9.05 25.15
C LYS A 7 26.31 8.24 25.06
N GLY A 8 25.94 7.54 26.13
CA GLY A 8 24.68 6.79 26.19
C GLY A 8 23.42 7.65 26.12
N VAL A 9 23.44 8.86 26.70
CA VAL A 9 22.33 9.82 26.58
C VAL A 9 22.23 10.35 25.14
N ALA A 10 23.36 10.70 24.52
CA ALA A 10 23.39 11.17 23.14
C ALA A 10 22.86 10.10 22.15
N GLU A 11 23.25 8.83 22.33
CA GLU A 11 22.75 7.72 21.50
C GLU A 11 21.26 7.45 21.72
N LYS A 12 20.75 7.56 22.96
CA LYS A 12 19.31 7.47 23.23
C LYS A 12 18.51 8.57 22.54
N VAL A 13 18.99 9.80 22.57
CA VAL A 13 18.32 10.94 21.92
C VAL A 13 18.32 10.75 20.40
N LYS A 14 19.47 10.38 19.83
CA LYS A 14 19.58 10.08 18.39
C LYS A 14 18.68 8.92 17.97
N GLY A 15 18.63 7.86 18.77
CA GLY A 15 17.76 6.70 18.54
C GLY A 15 16.28 7.08 18.55
N LYS A 16 15.83 7.86 19.54
CA LYS A 16 14.46 8.37 19.59
C LYS A 16 14.12 9.25 18.39
N ALA A 17 15.03 10.15 18.00
CA ALA A 17 14.83 11.01 16.83
C ALA A 17 14.68 10.18 15.54
N ASN A 18 15.54 9.17 15.34
CA ASN A 18 15.45 8.25 14.21
C ASN A 18 14.19 7.39 14.26
N GLU A 19 13.74 6.95 15.43
CA GLU A 19 12.50 6.17 15.57
C GLU A 19 11.27 7.01 15.21
N VAL A 20 11.22 8.27 15.67
CA VAL A 20 10.12 9.19 15.33
C VAL A 20 10.11 9.50 13.85
N ALA A 21 11.28 9.83 13.27
CA ALA A 21 11.40 10.05 11.83
C ALA A 21 11.04 8.80 11.02
N GLY A 22 11.46 7.62 11.46
CA GLY A 22 11.15 6.34 10.82
C GLY A 22 9.67 5.99 10.88
N LYS A 23 9.00 6.25 12.02
CA LYS A 23 7.55 6.07 12.17
C LYS A 23 6.78 7.06 11.29
N ALA A 24 7.17 8.33 11.28
CA ALA A 24 6.51 9.36 10.46
C ALA A 24 6.64 9.06 8.96
N THR A 25 7.87 8.88 8.47
CA THR A 25 8.13 8.58 7.04
C THR A 25 7.60 7.20 6.66
N GLY A 26 7.72 6.21 7.54
CA GLY A 26 7.23 4.86 7.31
C GLY A 26 5.71 4.79 7.19
N ASN A 27 4.97 5.52 8.03
CA ASN A 27 3.51 5.62 7.91
C ASN A 27 3.11 6.31 6.60
N VAL A 28 3.68 7.49 6.31
CA VAL A 28 3.35 8.24 5.09
C VAL A 28 3.64 7.43 3.82
N ALA A 29 4.81 6.78 3.74
CA ALA A 29 5.16 5.95 2.60
C ALA A 29 4.26 4.71 2.47
N ARG A 30 3.83 4.13 3.59
CA ARG A 30 2.94 2.96 3.60
C ARG A 30 1.50 3.31 3.25
N GLU A 31 0.98 4.44 3.73
CA GLU A 31 -0.33 4.98 3.37
C GLU A 31 -0.40 5.27 1.87
N LEU A 32 0.57 6.03 1.33
CA LEU A 32 0.61 6.36 -0.09
C LEU A 32 0.69 5.10 -0.97
N LYS A 33 1.49 4.11 -0.56
CA LYS A 33 1.56 2.83 -1.27
C LYS A 33 0.24 2.06 -1.20
N GLY A 34 -0.45 2.10 -0.05
CA GLY A 34 -1.76 1.49 0.14
C GLY A 34 -2.81 2.07 -0.80
N ASP A 35 -2.91 3.40 -0.86
CA ASP A 35 -3.85 4.11 -1.74
C ASP A 35 -3.60 3.78 -3.21
N ILE A 36 -2.34 3.87 -3.67
CA ILE A 36 -1.98 3.53 -5.05
C ILE A 36 -2.33 2.06 -5.37
N GLN A 37 -2.07 1.13 -4.45
CA GLN A 37 -2.41 -0.28 -4.64
C GLN A 37 -3.93 -0.51 -4.69
N GLN A 38 -4.70 0.21 -3.88
CA GLN A 38 -6.16 0.14 -3.90
C GLN A 38 -6.72 0.67 -5.23
N ASP A 39 -6.27 1.82 -5.68
CA ASP A 39 -6.71 2.41 -6.96
C ASP A 39 -6.38 1.49 -8.14
N MET A 40 -5.16 0.95 -8.19
CA MET A 40 -4.78 -0.02 -9.22
C MET A 40 -5.59 -1.32 -9.13
N GLY A 41 -5.91 -1.76 -7.92
CA GLY A 41 -6.74 -2.94 -7.68
C GLY A 41 -8.17 -2.74 -8.18
N GLN A 42 -8.77 -1.59 -7.88
CA GLN A 42 -10.11 -1.21 -8.30
C GLN A 42 -10.19 -1.12 -9.83
N ALA A 43 -9.25 -0.42 -10.47
CA ALA A 43 -9.20 -0.29 -11.92
C ALA A 43 -9.07 -1.65 -12.63
N ARG A 44 -8.26 -2.57 -12.09
CA ARG A 44 -8.15 -3.95 -12.62
C ARG A 44 -9.45 -4.73 -12.46
N LYS A 45 -10.15 -4.53 -11.34
CA LYS A 45 -11.41 -5.21 -11.05
C LYS A 45 -12.50 -4.73 -12.00
N ASP A 46 -12.67 -3.42 -12.14
CA ASP A 46 -13.65 -2.82 -13.04
C ASP A 46 -13.40 -3.24 -14.51
N MET A 47 -12.13 -3.31 -14.93
CA MET A 47 -11.78 -3.79 -16.28
C MET A 47 -12.02 -5.30 -16.45
N GLY A 48 -11.84 -6.09 -15.39
CA GLY A 48 -12.15 -7.51 -15.36
C GLY A 48 -13.64 -7.77 -15.48
N ASP A 49 -14.43 -7.09 -14.64
CA ASP A 49 -15.89 -7.19 -14.61
C ASP A 49 -16.49 -6.80 -15.97
N ALA A 50 -16.02 -5.71 -16.60
CA ALA A 50 -16.49 -5.31 -17.94
C ALA A 50 -16.18 -6.34 -19.04
N ARG A 51 -15.02 -7.01 -18.97
CA ARG A 51 -14.68 -8.09 -19.91
C ARG A 51 -15.51 -9.34 -19.66
N GLU A 52 -15.77 -9.66 -18.40
CA GLU A 52 -16.60 -10.80 -18.02
C GLU A 52 -18.05 -10.61 -18.46
N ASP A 53 -18.62 -9.43 -18.23
CA ASP A 53 -19.99 -9.09 -18.64
C ASP A 53 -20.14 -9.17 -20.17
N ALA A 54 -19.18 -8.60 -20.92
CA ALA A 54 -19.15 -8.70 -22.38
C ALA A 54 -19.00 -10.14 -22.87
N GLY A 55 -18.16 -10.94 -22.20
CA GLY A 55 -17.97 -12.36 -22.50
C GLY A 55 -19.20 -13.19 -22.17
N HIS A 56 -19.93 -12.86 -21.10
CA HIS A 56 -21.15 -13.53 -20.70
C HIS A 56 -22.30 -13.21 -21.67
N ALA A 57 -22.46 -11.94 -22.07
CA ALA A 57 -23.43 -11.54 -23.09
C ALA A 57 -23.20 -12.23 -24.44
N ALA A 58 -21.93 -12.35 -24.88
CA ALA A 58 -21.58 -13.06 -26.10
C ALA A 58 -21.86 -14.58 -26.03
N LYS A 59 -21.56 -15.21 -24.88
CA LYS A 59 -21.84 -16.64 -24.65
C LYS A 59 -23.33 -16.93 -24.53
N ASP A 60 -24.11 -16.06 -23.87
CA ASP A 60 -25.55 -16.22 -23.69
C ASP A 60 -26.30 -16.10 -25.03
N HIS A 61 -25.86 -15.17 -25.89
CA HIS A 61 -26.37 -15.05 -27.25
C HIS A 61 -26.07 -16.28 -28.11
N ALA A 62 -24.84 -16.81 -28.07
CA ALA A 62 -24.43 -17.99 -28.84
C ALA A 62 -25.22 -19.25 -28.43
N LYS A 63 -25.63 -19.36 -27.16
CA LYS A 63 -26.37 -20.50 -26.62
C LYS A 63 -27.87 -20.44 -26.92
N ARG A 64 -28.43 -19.24 -27.13
CA ARG A 64 -29.83 -19.04 -27.55
C ARG A 64 -30.06 -19.20 -29.05
N THR A 65 -29.01 -19.11 -29.86
CA THR A 65 -29.08 -19.25 -31.33
C THR A 65 -28.91 -20.70 -31.83
N HIS A 66 -28.73 -21.67 -30.93
CA HIS A 66 -28.69 -23.11 -31.20
C HIS A 66 -29.92 -23.79 -30.60
#